data_AF-A0A4R8T1L1-F1
#
_entry.id   AF-A0A4R8T1L1-F1
#
_cell.length_a   1.000
_cell.length_b   1.000
_cell.length_c   1.000
_cell.angle_alpha   90.00
_cell.angle_beta   90.00
_cell.angle_gamma   90.00
#
_symmetry.space_group_name_H-M   'P 1'
#
loop_
_entity.id
_entity.type
_entity.pdbx_description
1 polymer ?
#
loop_
_entity_poly.entity_id
_entity_poly.type
_entity_poly.pdbx_seq_one_letter_code
_entity_poly.pdbx_strand_id
1 'polypeptide(L)'
;MYFTSPKKADVLQTIRGAKAKYGKDTRAHKAYERLIRPQDVPGTLLNLALTNLSSSDHMLRLSSYNLLGALCKAFKFSASMNLMCNKDVSVPMDPSHFIVKVSKQLATSEPQLTFDFLTEFFVGWETFTEEQKPLSLAYMAPWLPGLRTAVLANEPDAEKGKEKIAALFRKLIDVAMSDHSLAYTLEQAVWPAIYQDETILDIFLEELMRAASGFGFSEEPMEGLSAIR
;
A
#
# COMPACT_ATOMS: atom_id res chain seq x y z
N MET A 1 4.72 39.03 15.42
CA MET A 1 3.34 39.38 15.83
C MET A 1 3.12 38.89 17.25
N TYR A 2 2.89 39.77 18.21
CA TYR A 2 2.62 39.38 19.60
C TYR A 2 1.11 39.47 19.85
N PHE A 3 0.51 38.38 20.31
CA PHE A 3 -0.90 38.38 20.71
C PHE A 3 -1.06 39.13 22.03
N THR A 4 -1.55 40.36 21.96
CA THR A 4 -1.82 41.24 23.10
C THR A 4 -3.32 41.38 23.27
N SER A 5 -3.90 40.58 24.16
CA SER A 5 -5.32 40.67 24.55
C SER A 5 -5.42 40.49 26.07
N PRO A 6 -6.29 41.26 26.76
CA PRO A 6 -6.51 41.10 28.19
C PRO A 6 -7.07 39.72 28.56
N LYS A 7 -7.66 39.01 27.59
CA LYS A 7 -8.15 37.62 27.76
C LYS A 7 -7.18 36.55 27.27
N LYS A 8 -5.90 36.89 27.06
CA LYS A 8 -4.88 35.97 26.53
C LYS A 8 -4.81 34.66 27.31
N ALA A 9 -4.83 34.72 28.64
CA ALA A 9 -4.75 33.52 29.48
C ALA A 9 -5.95 32.57 29.22
N ASP A 10 -7.14 33.14 29.14
CA ASP A 10 -8.41 32.43 28.95
C ASP A 10 -8.50 31.80 27.55
N VAL A 11 -8.07 32.55 26.53
CA VAL A 11 -7.96 32.06 25.15
C VAL A 11 -6.95 30.90 25.06
N LEU A 12 -5.76 31.05 25.67
CA LEU A 12 -4.75 29.99 25.67
C LEU A 12 -5.20 28.75 26.44
N GLN A 13 -5.91 28.92 27.55
CA GLN A 13 -6.48 27.82 28.33
C GLN A 13 -7.57 27.09 27.55
N THR A 14 -8.44 27.81 26.86
CA THR A 14 -9.47 27.25 25.99
C THR A 14 -8.87 26.46 24.84
N ILE A 15 -7.84 27.01 24.18
CA ILE A 15 -7.11 26.31 23.10
C ILE A 15 -6.42 25.05 23.63
N ARG A 16 -5.76 25.12 24.79
CA ARG A 16 -5.12 23.94 25.41
C ARG A 16 -6.14 22.88 25.80
N GLY A 17 -7.29 23.28 26.36
CA GLY A 17 -8.39 22.40 26.70
C GLY A 17 -9.01 21.73 25.48
N ALA A 18 -9.22 22.48 24.40
CA ALA A 18 -9.68 21.95 23.12
C ALA A 18 -8.65 20.98 22.52
N LYS A 19 -7.36 21.32 22.50
CA LYS A 19 -6.28 20.44 22.03
C LYS A 19 -6.21 19.14 22.85
N ALA A 20 -6.40 19.21 24.16
CA ALA A 20 -6.41 18.02 25.02
C ALA A 20 -7.65 17.14 24.80
N LYS A 21 -8.82 17.74 24.54
CA LYS A 21 -10.06 17.02 24.24
C LYS A 21 -10.03 16.37 22.86
N TYR A 22 -9.66 17.13 21.82
CA TYR A 22 -9.67 16.66 20.42
C TYR A 22 -8.38 15.94 20.00
N GLY A 23 -7.30 16.01 20.79
CA GLY A 23 -6.07 15.25 20.53
C GLY A 23 -6.20 13.73 20.71
N LYS A 24 -7.30 13.26 21.32
CA LYS A 24 -7.62 11.82 21.41
C LYS A 24 -8.44 11.30 20.23
N ASP A 25 -9.19 12.16 19.55
CA ASP A 25 -9.98 11.83 18.35
C ASP A 25 -9.21 11.94 17.03
N THR A 26 -7.92 12.25 17.08
CA THR A 26 -7.03 12.31 15.91
C THR A 26 -6.61 10.92 15.39
N ARG A 27 -7.45 9.89 15.60
CA ARG A 27 -7.23 8.55 15.02
C ARG A 27 -7.73 8.44 13.57
N ALA A 28 -8.59 9.36 13.11
CA ALA A 28 -9.09 9.36 11.73
C ALA A 28 -8.28 10.22 10.74
N HIS A 29 -7.34 11.05 11.19
CA HIS A 29 -6.63 12.03 10.33
C HIS A 29 -5.10 11.92 10.32
N LYS A 30 -4.52 10.88 10.92
CA LYS A 30 -3.06 10.71 10.97
C LYS A 30 -2.40 10.29 9.64
N ALA A 31 -3.18 9.97 8.60
CA ALA A 31 -2.64 9.48 7.33
C ALA A 31 -1.94 10.56 6.50
N TYR A 32 -2.35 11.83 6.62
CA TYR A 32 -1.95 12.89 5.67
C TYR A 32 -0.73 13.74 6.07
N GLU A 33 -0.14 13.53 7.25
CA GLU A 33 0.97 14.38 7.75
C GLU A 33 2.36 13.76 7.57
N ARG A 34 2.50 12.80 6.64
CA ARG A 34 3.84 12.41 6.17
C ARG A 34 4.30 13.43 5.13
N LEU A 35 5.48 14.01 5.34
CA LEU A 35 6.17 14.81 4.34
C LEU A 35 6.47 13.91 3.13
N ILE A 36 5.64 14.00 2.09
CA ILE A 36 5.88 13.32 0.82
C ILE A 36 7.15 13.94 0.22
N ARG A 37 8.22 13.14 0.05
CA ARG A 37 9.40 13.65 -0.66
C ARG A 37 9.05 13.72 -2.15
N PRO A 38 9.59 14.68 -2.92
CA PRO A 38 9.29 14.82 -4.34
C PRO A 38 9.48 13.53 -5.16
N GLN A 39 10.41 12.67 -4.73
CA GLN A 39 10.71 11.37 -5.33
C GLN A 39 9.66 10.28 -5.01
N ASP A 40 8.94 10.40 -3.89
CA ASP A 40 7.94 9.42 -3.42
C ASP A 40 6.54 9.73 -4.02
N VAL A 41 6.34 10.96 -4.49
CA VAL A 41 5.09 11.46 -5.09
C VAL A 41 4.51 10.54 -6.17
N PRO A 42 5.29 10.00 -7.13
CA PRO A 42 4.72 9.18 -8.20
C PRO A 42 4.12 7.86 -7.68
N GLY A 43 4.78 7.21 -6.72
CA GLY A 43 4.30 5.96 -6.11
C GLY A 43 3.02 6.16 -5.30
N THR A 44 2.97 7.22 -4.49
CA THR A 44 1.78 7.57 -3.72
C THR A 44 0.57 7.88 -4.60
N LEU A 45 0.76 8.73 -5.62
CA LEU A 45 -0.34 9.08 -6.54
C LEU A 45 -0.78 7.89 -7.38
N LEU A 46 0.14 6.99 -7.72
CA LEU A 46 -0.18 5.75 -8.44
C LEU A 46 -1.06 4.82 -7.59
N ASN A 47 -0.70 4.58 -6.33
CA ASN A 47 -1.50 3.77 -5.43
C ASN A 47 -2.90 4.37 -5.21
N LEU A 48 -2.99 5.70 -5.04
CA LEU A 48 -4.27 6.41 -4.94
C LEU A 48 -5.13 6.20 -6.20
N ALA A 49 -4.52 6.25 -7.39
CA ALA A 49 -5.24 6.05 -8.64
C ALA A 49 -5.75 4.61 -8.77
N LEU A 50 -4.93 3.60 -8.50
CA LEU A 50 -5.32 2.18 -8.58
C LEU A 50 -6.39 1.82 -7.53
N THR A 51 -6.24 2.30 -6.31
CA THR A 51 -7.22 2.13 -5.22
C THR A 51 -8.60 2.64 -5.67
N ASN A 52 -8.66 3.89 -6.12
CA ASN A 52 -9.94 4.54 -6.42
C ASN A 52 -10.57 4.07 -7.74
N LEU A 53 -9.79 3.44 -8.64
CA LEU A 53 -10.33 2.72 -9.80
C LEU A 53 -11.20 1.52 -9.40
N SER A 54 -11.00 0.97 -8.20
CA SER A 54 -11.84 -0.11 -7.65
C SER A 54 -13.09 0.40 -6.93
N SER A 55 -13.32 1.71 -6.86
CA SER A 55 -14.49 2.27 -6.15
C SER A 55 -15.80 1.93 -6.87
N SER A 56 -16.89 1.77 -6.11
CA SER A 56 -18.25 1.66 -6.64
C SER A 56 -18.77 2.98 -7.22
N ASP A 57 -18.20 4.13 -6.83
CA ASP A 57 -18.54 5.44 -7.36
C ASP A 57 -17.96 5.65 -8.78
N HIS A 58 -18.83 5.87 -9.76
CA HIS A 58 -18.45 6.08 -11.15
C HIS A 58 -17.60 7.34 -11.38
N MET A 59 -17.92 8.44 -10.71
CA MET A 59 -17.19 9.70 -10.84
C MET A 59 -15.79 9.58 -10.23
N LEU A 60 -15.67 8.85 -9.12
CA LEU A 60 -14.37 8.55 -8.51
C LEU A 60 -13.52 7.69 -9.44
N ARG A 61 -14.07 6.60 -9.99
CA ARG A 61 -13.37 5.76 -10.97
C ARG A 61 -12.88 6.56 -12.18
N LEU A 62 -13.74 7.39 -12.76
CA LEU A 62 -13.39 8.21 -13.93
C LEU A 62 -12.27 9.20 -13.59
N SER A 63 -12.35 9.85 -12.44
CA SER A 63 -11.33 10.79 -11.97
C SER A 63 -9.98 10.08 -11.76
N SER A 64 -10.00 8.87 -11.21
CA SER A 64 -8.81 8.05 -10.98
C SER A 64 -8.21 7.49 -12.26
N TYR A 65 -9.03 7.15 -13.25
CA TYR A 65 -8.58 6.80 -14.60
C TYR A 65 -7.84 7.97 -15.25
N ASN A 66 -8.42 9.17 -15.16
CA ASN A 66 -7.81 10.39 -15.68
C ASN A 66 -6.50 10.73 -14.95
N LEU A 67 -6.48 10.57 -13.62
CA LEU A 67 -5.28 10.76 -12.80
C LEU A 67 -4.17 9.79 -13.24
N LEU A 68 -4.47 8.50 -13.34
CA LEU A 68 -3.52 7.48 -13.80
C LEU A 68 -2.97 7.84 -15.19
N GLY A 69 -3.82 8.31 -16.11
CA GLY A 69 -3.40 8.74 -17.44
C GLY A 69 -2.51 9.97 -17.41
N ALA A 70 -2.80 10.92 -16.52
CA ALA A 70 -1.96 12.09 -16.28
C ALA A 70 -0.60 11.72 -15.68
N LEU A 71 -0.55 10.78 -14.71
CA LEU A 71 0.69 10.28 -14.12
C LEU A 71 1.58 9.63 -15.18
N CYS A 72 1.02 8.74 -16.00
CA CYS A 72 1.76 8.06 -17.06
C CYS A 72 2.36 9.06 -18.06
N LYS A 73 1.64 10.14 -18.40
CA LYS A 73 2.15 11.20 -19.28
C LYS A 73 3.20 12.09 -18.60
N ALA A 74 2.96 12.51 -17.37
CA ALA A 74 3.83 13.43 -16.63
C ALA A 74 5.20 12.80 -16.32
N PHE A 75 5.20 11.52 -15.92
CA PHE A 75 6.42 10.79 -15.57
C PHE A 75 6.95 9.90 -16.70
N LYS A 76 6.31 9.92 -17.87
CA LYS A 76 6.69 9.17 -19.08
C LYS A 76 6.82 7.66 -18.85
N PHE A 77 5.90 7.07 -18.10
CA PHE A 77 5.90 5.62 -17.85
C PHE A 77 5.73 4.85 -19.15
N SER A 78 6.71 3.99 -19.45
CA SER A 78 6.91 3.41 -20.77
C SER A 78 5.83 2.40 -21.17
N ALA A 79 5.24 1.67 -20.22
CA ALA A 79 4.29 0.59 -20.50
C ALA A 79 2.82 1.05 -20.61
N SER A 80 2.41 2.07 -19.86
CA SER A 80 0.99 2.43 -19.69
C SER A 80 0.44 3.36 -20.79
N MET A 81 1.31 4.00 -21.56
CA MET A 81 0.88 4.95 -22.60
C MET A 81 0.07 4.26 -23.71
N ASN A 82 0.34 2.99 -24.01
CA ASN A 82 -0.41 2.23 -25.02
C ASN A 82 -1.76 1.71 -24.53
N LEU A 83 -1.94 1.47 -23.23
CA LEU A 83 -3.22 1.02 -22.67
C LEU A 83 -4.21 2.15 -22.43
N MET A 84 -3.72 3.36 -22.12
CA MET A 84 -4.55 4.47 -21.64
C MET A 84 -4.89 5.53 -22.69
N CYS A 85 -4.17 5.53 -23.83
CA CYS A 85 -4.24 6.62 -24.81
C CYS A 85 -5.23 6.39 -25.97
N ASN A 86 -6.07 5.36 -25.90
CA ASN A 86 -7.26 5.33 -26.77
C ASN A 86 -8.25 6.36 -26.23
N LYS A 87 -8.26 7.53 -26.87
CA LYS A 87 -9.02 8.74 -26.49
C LYS A 87 -10.54 8.55 -26.36
N ASP A 88 -11.07 7.38 -26.74
CA ASP A 88 -12.50 7.06 -26.79
C ASP A 88 -12.92 5.86 -25.93
N VAL A 89 -12.04 5.33 -25.06
CA VAL A 89 -12.36 4.15 -24.25
C VAL A 89 -13.01 4.58 -22.94
N SER A 90 -14.33 4.36 -22.86
CA SER A 90 -15.10 4.28 -21.62
C SER A 90 -14.39 3.43 -20.57
N VAL A 91 -14.55 3.74 -19.28
CA VAL A 91 -14.06 2.92 -18.15
C VAL A 91 -14.24 1.42 -18.50
N PRO A 92 -13.18 0.60 -18.44
CA PRO A 92 -13.22 -0.79 -18.89
C PRO A 92 -14.39 -1.57 -18.28
N MET A 93 -15.03 -2.42 -19.08
CA MET A 93 -16.18 -3.24 -18.67
C MET A 93 -15.85 -4.19 -17.51
N ASP A 94 -14.59 -4.64 -17.43
CA ASP A 94 -14.04 -5.36 -16.28
C ASP A 94 -12.93 -4.50 -15.62
N PRO A 95 -13.28 -3.69 -14.61
CA PRO A 95 -12.32 -2.83 -13.94
C PRO A 95 -11.24 -3.62 -13.21
N SER A 96 -11.58 -4.80 -12.66
CA SER A 96 -10.66 -5.63 -11.88
C SER A 96 -9.51 -6.14 -12.74
N HIS A 97 -9.82 -6.77 -13.88
CA HIS A 97 -8.79 -7.26 -14.80
C HIS A 97 -7.94 -6.10 -15.36
N PHE A 98 -8.55 -4.96 -15.66
CA PHE A 98 -7.81 -3.78 -16.12
C PHE A 98 -6.80 -3.28 -15.08
N ILE A 99 -7.23 -3.11 -13.82
CA ILE A 99 -6.39 -2.62 -12.73
C ILE A 99 -5.18 -3.55 -12.53
N VAL A 100 -5.41 -4.86 -12.44
CA VAL A 100 -4.33 -5.85 -12.27
C VAL A 100 -3.37 -5.83 -13.46
N LYS A 101 -3.90 -5.76 -14.70
CA LYS A 101 -3.09 -5.70 -15.91
C LYS A 101 -2.18 -4.46 -15.95
N VAL A 102 -2.73 -3.29 -15.63
CA VAL A 102 -1.95 -2.04 -15.59
C VAL A 102 -0.90 -2.11 -14.48
N SER A 103 -1.27 -2.59 -13.29
CA SER A 103 -0.34 -2.71 -12.17
C SER A 103 0.84 -3.62 -12.52
N LYS A 104 0.59 -4.79 -13.13
CA LYS A 104 1.64 -5.70 -13.59
C LYS A 104 2.59 -5.06 -14.60
N GLN A 105 2.06 -4.29 -15.54
CA GLN A 105 2.89 -3.59 -16.52
C GLN A 105 3.76 -2.53 -15.85
N LEU A 106 3.19 -1.72 -14.95
CA LEU A 106 3.92 -0.68 -14.23
C LEU A 106 5.01 -1.27 -13.32
N ALA A 107 4.71 -2.34 -12.58
CA ALA A 107 5.70 -3.01 -11.73
C ALA A 107 6.91 -3.51 -12.53
N THR A 108 6.69 -3.94 -13.77
CA THR A 108 7.77 -4.41 -14.66
C THR A 108 8.55 -3.26 -15.28
N SER A 109 7.86 -2.20 -15.74
CA SER A 109 8.49 -1.10 -16.47
C SER A 109 9.12 -0.03 -15.57
N GLU A 110 8.57 0.15 -14.37
CA GLU A 110 8.96 1.20 -13.42
C GLU A 110 9.33 0.59 -12.04
N PRO A 111 10.29 -0.36 -11.97
CA PRO A 111 10.63 -1.07 -10.75
C PRO A 111 11.09 -0.13 -9.62
N GLN A 112 11.65 1.04 -9.94
CA GLN A 112 12.06 2.06 -8.97
C GLN A 112 10.92 2.55 -8.07
N LEU A 113 9.65 2.40 -8.49
CA LEU A 113 8.49 2.82 -7.71
C LEU A 113 8.04 1.78 -6.68
N THR A 114 8.61 0.57 -6.70
CA THR A 114 8.15 -0.58 -5.92
C THR A 114 8.03 -0.29 -4.43
N PHE A 115 9.08 0.28 -3.83
CA PHE A 115 9.10 0.49 -2.39
C PHE A 115 8.04 1.50 -1.93
N ASP A 116 7.94 2.62 -2.65
CA ASP A 116 7.00 3.69 -2.33
C ASP A 116 5.55 3.23 -2.55
N PHE A 117 5.32 2.49 -3.64
CA PHE A 117 4.02 1.91 -3.93
C PHE A 117 3.56 0.94 -2.83
N LEU A 118 4.41 -0.02 -2.44
CA LEU A 118 4.09 -0.99 -1.40
C LEU A 118 3.93 -0.34 -0.02
N THR A 119 4.77 0.65 0.29
CA THR A 119 4.66 1.40 1.53
C THR A 119 3.31 2.12 1.60
N GLU A 120 2.93 2.84 0.54
CA GLU A 120 1.65 3.54 0.49
C GLU A 120 0.46 2.58 0.50
N PHE A 121 0.57 1.43 -0.17
CA PHE A 121 -0.45 0.38 -0.14
C PHE A 121 -0.82 -0.01 1.29
N PHE A 122 0.19 -0.35 2.12
CA PHE A 122 -0.06 -0.72 3.51
C PHE A 122 -0.45 0.45 4.41
N VAL A 123 -0.22 1.69 4.00
CA VAL A 123 -0.73 2.87 4.69
C VAL A 123 -2.21 3.06 4.42
N GLY A 124 -2.63 2.79 3.18
CA GLY A 124 -4.04 2.86 2.76
C GLY A 124 -4.88 1.64 3.15
N TRP A 125 -4.27 0.54 3.59
CA TRP A 125 -4.93 -0.74 3.84
C TRP A 125 -6.24 -0.64 4.64
N GLU A 126 -6.21 0.07 5.78
CA GLU A 126 -7.38 0.25 6.67
C GLU A 126 -8.52 1.07 6.04
N THR A 127 -8.27 1.72 4.90
CA THR A 127 -9.27 2.52 4.18
C THR A 127 -10.00 1.71 3.10
N PHE A 128 -9.50 0.53 2.74
CA PHE A 128 -10.16 -0.35 1.78
C PHE A 128 -11.39 -1.00 2.39
N THR A 129 -12.48 -1.06 1.62
CA THR A 129 -13.64 -1.86 2.01
C THR A 129 -13.33 -3.36 1.88
N GLU A 130 -14.07 -4.21 2.59
CA GLU A 130 -13.92 -5.68 2.51
C GLU A 130 -14.02 -6.20 1.07
N GLU A 131 -14.87 -5.58 0.24
CA GLU A 131 -15.04 -5.94 -1.18
C GLU A 131 -13.82 -5.56 -2.03
N GLN A 132 -13.06 -4.52 -1.63
CA GLN A 132 -11.90 -4.03 -2.36
C GLN A 132 -10.61 -4.75 -2.00
N LYS A 133 -10.49 -5.28 -0.78
CA LYS A 133 -9.28 -5.94 -0.27
C LYS A 133 -8.76 -7.08 -1.16
N PRO A 134 -9.60 -8.00 -1.70
CA PRO A 134 -9.11 -9.04 -2.60
C PRO A 134 -8.47 -8.46 -3.87
N LEU A 135 -9.13 -7.51 -4.52
CA LEU A 135 -8.59 -6.87 -5.71
C LEU A 135 -7.32 -6.07 -5.39
N SER A 136 -7.26 -5.46 -4.20
CA SER A 136 -6.11 -4.67 -3.79
C SER A 136 -4.85 -5.51 -3.59
N LEU A 137 -4.98 -6.68 -2.97
CA LEU A 137 -3.90 -7.66 -2.92
C LEU A 137 -3.50 -8.15 -4.32
N ALA A 138 -4.47 -8.40 -5.19
CA ALA A 138 -4.20 -8.88 -6.55
C ALA A 138 -3.42 -7.86 -7.39
N TYR A 139 -3.70 -6.56 -7.27
CA TYR A 139 -2.92 -5.54 -7.98
C TYR A 139 -1.62 -5.19 -7.26
N MET A 140 -1.48 -5.45 -5.96
CA MET A 140 -0.25 -5.23 -5.21
C MET A 140 0.80 -6.31 -5.49
N ALA A 141 0.38 -7.57 -5.62
CA ALA A 141 1.27 -8.72 -5.76
C ALA A 141 2.35 -8.60 -6.88
N PRO A 142 2.07 -8.03 -8.07
CA PRO A 142 3.08 -7.88 -9.12
C PRO A 142 4.30 -7.03 -8.73
N TRP A 143 4.20 -6.22 -7.68
CA TRP A 143 5.29 -5.38 -7.18
C TRP A 143 6.26 -6.14 -6.27
N LEU A 144 5.85 -7.25 -5.66
CA LEU A 144 6.68 -8.00 -4.71
C LEU A 144 8.01 -8.49 -5.29
N PRO A 145 8.09 -9.02 -6.53
CA PRO A 145 9.38 -9.40 -7.12
C PRO A 145 10.35 -8.21 -7.27
N GLY A 146 9.82 -7.00 -7.42
CA GLY A 146 10.61 -5.77 -7.51
C GLY A 146 11.38 -5.45 -6.24
N LEU A 147 11.05 -6.05 -5.09
CA LEU A 147 11.77 -5.85 -3.84
C LEU A 147 13.25 -6.24 -3.95
N ARG A 148 13.57 -7.30 -4.70
CA ARG A 148 14.96 -7.70 -4.91
C ARG A 148 15.71 -6.71 -5.80
N THR A 149 15.13 -6.38 -6.95
CA THR A 149 15.81 -5.60 -7.99
C THR A 149 15.82 -4.10 -7.72
N ALA A 150 14.81 -3.58 -7.01
CA ALA A 150 14.65 -2.15 -6.79
C ALA A 150 14.99 -1.71 -5.36
N VAL A 151 14.89 -2.59 -4.37
CA VAL A 151 15.14 -2.25 -2.96
C VAL A 151 16.48 -2.80 -2.49
N LEU A 152 16.71 -4.11 -2.61
CA LEU A 152 17.99 -4.70 -2.20
C LEU A 152 19.15 -4.25 -3.08
N ALA A 153 18.99 -4.30 -4.40
CA ALA A 153 20.08 -3.95 -5.32
C ALA A 153 20.46 -2.46 -5.30
N ASN A 154 19.56 -1.58 -4.86
CA ASN A 154 19.78 -0.12 -4.84
C ASN A 154 20.15 0.43 -3.45
N GLU A 155 20.03 -0.35 -2.37
CA GLU A 155 20.52 0.05 -1.06
C GLU A 155 21.99 -0.37 -0.88
N PRO A 156 22.93 0.58 -0.66
CA PRO A 156 24.33 0.25 -0.46
C PRO A 156 24.57 -0.53 0.84
N ASP A 157 23.67 -0.37 1.82
CA ASP A 157 23.65 -1.15 3.04
C ASP A 157 22.63 -2.29 2.91
N ALA A 158 23.15 -3.49 2.71
CA ALA A 158 22.35 -4.70 2.51
C ALA A 158 21.44 -4.99 3.71
N GLU A 159 21.89 -4.73 4.94
CA GLU A 159 21.08 -4.99 6.15
C GLU A 159 19.93 -4.00 6.27
N LYS A 160 20.18 -2.73 5.93
CA LYS A 160 19.12 -1.72 5.84
C LYS A 160 18.11 -2.04 4.74
N GLY A 161 18.57 -2.56 3.59
CA GLY A 161 17.69 -3.03 2.52
C GLY A 161 16.79 -4.18 2.95
N LYS A 162 17.36 -5.19 3.63
CA LYS A 162 16.60 -6.31 4.20
C LYS A 162 15.57 -5.85 5.23
N GLU A 163 15.94 -4.96 6.15
CA GLU A 163 15.02 -4.45 7.18
C GLU A 163 13.82 -3.71 6.58
N LYS A 164 14.03 -2.97 5.48
CA LYS A 164 12.92 -2.33 4.73
C LYS A 164 11.93 -3.36 4.19
N ILE A 165 12.43 -4.46 3.64
CA ILE A 165 11.59 -5.56 3.12
C ILE A 165 10.90 -6.29 4.25
N ALA A 166 11.63 -6.62 5.32
CA ALA A 166 11.09 -7.24 6.52
C ALA A 166 9.94 -6.43 7.12
N ALA A 167 10.05 -5.10 7.15
CA ALA A 167 8.97 -4.22 7.62
C ALA A 167 7.70 -4.30 6.74
N LEU A 168 7.83 -4.47 5.43
CA LEU A 168 6.70 -4.71 4.53
C LEU A 168 6.09 -6.09 4.76
N PHE A 169 6.92 -7.12 4.96
CA PHE A 169 6.43 -8.47 5.22
C PHE A 169 5.74 -8.63 6.56
N ARG A 170 6.19 -7.95 7.62
CA ARG A 170 5.45 -7.88 8.88
C ARG A 170 4.02 -7.40 8.66
N LYS A 171 3.83 -6.33 7.89
CA LYS A 171 2.51 -5.80 7.55
C LYS A 171 1.68 -6.80 6.73
N LEU A 172 2.30 -7.50 5.78
CA LEU A 172 1.63 -8.52 4.99
C LEU A 172 1.19 -9.72 5.83
N ILE A 173 2.03 -10.16 6.77
CA ILE A 173 1.73 -11.22 7.72
C ILE A 173 0.59 -10.80 8.65
N ASP A 174 0.61 -9.56 9.15
CA ASP A 174 -0.49 -9.02 9.96
C ASP A 174 -1.82 -9.05 9.19
N VAL A 175 -1.81 -8.68 7.90
CA VAL A 175 -2.99 -8.77 7.01
C VAL A 175 -3.47 -10.21 6.88
N ALA A 176 -2.56 -11.15 6.62
CA ALA A 176 -2.89 -12.56 6.43
C ALA A 176 -3.47 -13.21 7.69
N MET A 177 -3.01 -12.81 8.89
CA MET A 177 -3.53 -13.34 10.15
C MET A 177 -4.83 -12.67 10.59
N SER A 178 -5.04 -11.40 10.23
CA SER A 178 -6.20 -10.64 10.67
C SER A 178 -7.47 -11.02 9.92
N ASP A 179 -7.37 -11.45 8.65
CA ASP A 179 -8.52 -11.64 7.78
C ASP A 179 -8.42 -12.93 6.95
N HIS A 180 -9.06 -13.98 7.47
CA HIS A 180 -9.05 -15.31 6.86
C HIS A 180 -9.84 -15.36 5.54
N SER A 181 -10.71 -14.38 5.27
CA SER A 181 -11.46 -14.31 4.01
C SER A 181 -10.55 -14.07 2.81
N LEU A 182 -9.35 -13.53 3.05
CA LEU A 182 -8.36 -13.21 2.03
C LEU A 182 -7.46 -14.40 1.66
N ALA A 183 -7.55 -15.54 2.37
CA ALA A 183 -6.67 -16.70 2.18
C ALA A 183 -6.56 -17.12 0.70
N TYR A 184 -7.71 -17.25 0.02
CA TYR A 184 -7.72 -17.60 -1.41
C TYR A 184 -6.96 -16.59 -2.28
N THR A 185 -7.13 -15.30 -2.03
CA THR A 185 -6.44 -14.26 -2.82
C THR A 185 -4.94 -14.27 -2.54
N LEU A 186 -4.57 -14.45 -1.28
CA LEU A 186 -3.17 -14.57 -0.87
C LEU A 186 -2.50 -15.76 -1.56
N GLU A 187 -3.15 -16.93 -1.57
CA GLU A 187 -2.67 -18.15 -2.25
C GLU A 187 -2.55 -18.00 -3.76
N GLN A 188 -3.51 -17.35 -4.41
CA GLN A 188 -3.53 -17.27 -5.87
C GLN A 188 -2.64 -16.14 -6.43
N ALA A 189 -2.48 -15.04 -5.69
CA ALA A 189 -1.80 -13.85 -6.21
C ALA A 189 -0.51 -13.50 -5.45
N VAL A 190 -0.55 -13.50 -4.12
CA VAL A 190 0.52 -12.93 -3.29
C VAL A 190 1.64 -13.93 -3.07
N TRP A 191 1.33 -15.12 -2.56
CA TRP A 191 2.33 -16.15 -2.26
C TRP A 191 3.14 -16.58 -3.48
N PRO A 192 2.52 -16.80 -4.66
CA PRO A 192 3.28 -17.13 -5.87
C PRO A 192 4.26 -16.02 -6.28
N ALA A 193 3.98 -14.76 -5.95
CA ALA A 193 4.89 -13.65 -6.23
C ALA A 193 6.09 -13.58 -5.26
N ILE A 194 5.97 -14.19 -4.07
CA ILE A 194 7.05 -14.30 -3.08
C ILE A 194 7.91 -15.54 -3.36
N TYR A 195 7.30 -16.71 -3.62
CA TYR A 195 8.00 -17.99 -3.82
C TYR A 195 8.91 -18.01 -5.06
N GLN A 196 8.75 -17.07 -5.99
CA GLN A 196 9.56 -16.97 -7.20
C GLN A 196 11.01 -16.53 -6.95
N ASP A 197 11.31 -15.93 -5.79
CA ASP A 197 12.65 -15.45 -5.48
C ASP A 197 13.10 -15.94 -4.10
N GLU A 198 14.15 -16.78 -4.07
CA GLU A 198 14.66 -17.42 -2.85
C GLU A 198 15.08 -16.40 -1.79
N THR A 199 15.72 -15.29 -2.18
CA THR A 199 16.19 -14.28 -1.21
C THR A 199 15.00 -13.57 -0.57
N ILE A 200 13.97 -13.26 -1.36
CA ILE A 200 12.76 -12.63 -0.86
C ILE A 200 11.96 -13.60 0.02
N LEU A 201 11.89 -14.87 -0.38
CA LEU A 201 11.29 -15.93 0.40
C LEU A 201 11.97 -16.11 1.76
N ASP A 202 13.30 -16.12 1.81
CA ASP A 202 14.04 -16.27 3.07
C ASP A 202 13.70 -15.16 4.07
N ILE A 203 13.66 -13.90 3.61
CA ILE A 203 13.29 -12.75 4.47
C ILE A 203 11.84 -12.89 4.94
N PHE A 204 10.93 -13.33 4.05
CA PHE A 204 9.53 -13.56 4.42
C PHE A 204 9.38 -14.65 5.48
N LEU A 205 10.06 -15.80 5.31
CA LEU A 205 10.00 -16.91 6.25
C LEU A 205 10.58 -16.53 7.62
N GLU A 206 11.64 -15.73 7.66
CA GLU A 206 12.19 -15.24 8.92
C GLU A 206 11.16 -14.40 9.70
N GLU A 207 10.49 -13.46 9.04
CA GLU A 207 9.45 -12.65 9.68
C GLU A 207 8.22 -13.50 10.05
N LEU A 208 7.87 -14.51 9.26
CA LEU A 208 6.78 -15.43 9.57
C LEU A 208 7.09 -16.27 10.82
N MET A 209 8.30 -16.82 10.93
CA MET A 209 8.75 -17.56 12.12
C MET A 209 8.78 -16.66 13.35
N ARG A 210 9.21 -15.41 13.20
CA ARG A 210 9.21 -14.42 14.28
C ARG A 210 7.80 -14.09 14.74
N ALA A 211 6.86 -13.90 13.81
CA ALA A 211 5.45 -13.69 14.12
C ALA A 211 4.89 -14.90 14.89
N ALA A 212 5.06 -16.12 14.36
CA ALA A 212 4.61 -17.36 15.00
C ALA A 212 5.17 -17.56 16.42
N SER A 213 6.44 -17.22 16.63
CA SER A 213 7.09 -17.29 17.95
C SER A 213 6.49 -16.27 18.94
N GLY A 214 6.02 -15.12 18.46
CA GLY A 214 5.29 -14.13 19.25
C GLY A 214 3.90 -14.61 19.70
N PHE A 215 3.24 -15.48 18.91
CA PHE A 215 1.96 -16.11 19.28
C PHE A 215 2.11 -17.30 20.23
N GLY A 216 3.31 -17.89 20.33
CA GLY A 216 3.61 -19.08 21.14
C GLY A 216 3.44 -18.95 22.67
N PHE A 217 2.88 -17.86 23.18
CA PHE A 217 2.50 -17.68 24.60
C PHE A 217 1.01 -17.40 24.84
N SER A 218 0.18 -17.37 23.80
CA SER A 218 -1.28 -17.37 23.93
C SER A 218 -1.81 -18.61 23.24
N GLU A 219 -2.29 -19.57 24.02
CA GLU A 219 -3.08 -20.67 23.47
C GLU A 219 -4.30 -20.10 22.70
N GLU A 220 -4.49 -20.63 21.50
CA GLU A 220 -5.49 -20.34 20.45
C GLU A 220 -5.25 -19.14 19.50
N PRO A 221 -5.40 -19.28 18.16
CA PRO A 221 -5.82 -20.46 17.36
C PRO A 221 -4.75 -20.91 16.36
N MET A 222 -4.16 -22.10 16.60
CA MET A 222 -3.25 -22.80 15.69
C MET A 222 -4.02 -23.53 14.57
N GLU A 223 -4.97 -22.86 13.91
CA GLU A 223 -5.71 -23.42 12.76
C GLU A 223 -5.38 -22.67 11.45
N GLY A 224 -5.04 -21.37 11.52
CA GLY A 224 -4.76 -20.54 10.34
C GLY A 224 -3.47 -20.87 9.57
N LEU A 225 -2.52 -21.60 10.18
CA LEU A 225 -1.25 -21.96 9.54
C LEU A 225 -1.30 -23.28 8.75
N SER A 226 -2.42 -24.02 8.82
CA SER A 226 -2.57 -25.31 8.13
C SER A 226 -2.90 -25.20 6.63
N ALA A 227 -3.14 -23.98 6.13
CA ALA A 227 -3.58 -23.74 4.75
C ALA A 227 -2.44 -23.52 3.73
N ILE A 228 -1.17 -23.54 4.12
CA ILE A 228 -0.07 -23.48 3.14
C ILE A 228 0.18 -24.89 2.60
N ARG A 229 -0.42 -25.20 1.45
CA ARG A 229 -0.11 -26.38 0.64
C ARG A 229 0.25 -25.99 -0.78
#